data_AF-J7MC80-F1
#
_entry.id   AF-J7MC80-F1
#
_cell.length_a   1.000
_cell.length_b   1.000
_cell.length_c   1.000
_cell.angle_alpha   90.00
_cell.angle_beta   90.00
_cell.angle_gamma   90.00
#
_symmetry.space_group_name_H-M   'P 1'
#
loop_
_entity.id
_entity.type
_entity.pdbx_description
1 polymer ?
#
loop_
_entity_poly.entity_id
_entity_poly.type
_entity_poly.pdbx_seq_one_letter_code
_entity_poly.pdbx_strand_id
1 'polypeptide(L)'
;MKFAILAFLAFWSAKLAAAANAAAAGKVDLKDLKFVLWGAHKDPNASAVSGCPLGTLPDGVFLHKTVDHNGHHYTWVKPVHGLVNEVVCGNRAVWKGAAGELLLDLHFFGKTDADMFVHLEHLTALGGVAHGFLKFAKNALDKPVVLGLAPFVKEVAALFAKEFLGVKRLPAHELLHHLAFHHGLGLKALPDAAAS
;
A
#
# COMPACT_ATOMS: atom_id res chain seq x y z
N MET A 1 31.50 -8.13 -12.32
CA MET A 1 30.54 -7.00 -12.51
C MET A 1 29.60 -7.16 -13.72
N LYS A 2 29.96 -7.90 -14.79
CA LYS A 2 29.09 -8.09 -15.97
C LYS A 2 27.81 -8.92 -15.72
N PHE A 3 27.85 -9.91 -14.83
CA PHE A 3 26.69 -10.76 -14.51
C PHE A 3 25.62 -10.05 -13.66
N ALA A 4 26.01 -9.14 -12.76
CA ALA A 4 25.06 -8.37 -11.95
C ALA A 4 24.24 -7.39 -12.80
N ILE A 5 24.85 -6.78 -13.82
CA ILE A 5 24.19 -5.86 -14.75
C ILE A 5 23.18 -6.61 -15.64
N LEU A 6 23.51 -7.82 -16.09
CA LEU A 6 22.59 -8.66 -16.86
C LEU A 6 21.41 -9.16 -16.03
N ALA A 7 21.61 -9.50 -14.75
CA ALA A 7 20.51 -9.86 -13.85
C ALA A 7 19.61 -8.66 -13.52
N PHE A 8 20.18 -7.46 -13.36
CA PHE A 8 19.43 -6.22 -13.14
C PHE A 8 18.60 -5.82 -14.37
N LEU A 9 19.21 -5.90 -15.56
CA LEU A 9 18.51 -5.67 -16.83
C LEU A 9 17.46 -6.74 -17.10
N ALA A 10 17.71 -8.02 -16.80
CA ALA A 10 16.72 -9.08 -16.96
C ALA A 10 15.55 -8.94 -15.99
N PHE A 11 15.80 -8.55 -14.74
CA PHE A 11 14.75 -8.26 -13.76
C PHE A 11 13.91 -7.03 -14.17
N TRP A 12 14.57 -5.98 -14.69
CA TRP A 12 13.89 -4.79 -15.19
C TRP A 12 13.11 -5.05 -16.49
N SER A 13 13.70 -5.81 -17.41
CA SER A 13 13.06 -6.22 -18.68
C SER A 13 11.91 -7.19 -18.43
N ALA A 14 11.99 -8.06 -17.41
CA ALA A 14 10.90 -8.92 -16.99
C ALA A 14 9.75 -8.12 -16.35
N LYS A 15 10.05 -7.08 -15.55
CA LYS A 15 9.02 -6.15 -15.06
C LYS A 15 8.36 -5.35 -16.19
N LEU A 16 9.14 -4.89 -17.17
CA LEU A 16 8.64 -4.14 -18.32
C LEU A 16 7.84 -5.04 -19.29
N ALA A 17 8.29 -6.27 -19.51
CA ALA A 17 7.58 -7.27 -20.31
C ALA A 17 6.33 -7.79 -19.59
N ALA A 18 6.35 -7.93 -18.26
CA ALA A 18 5.14 -8.23 -17.48
C ALA A 18 4.13 -7.08 -17.56
N ALA A 19 4.58 -5.82 -17.58
CA ALA A 19 3.72 -4.66 -17.78
C ALA A 19 3.18 -4.53 -19.22
N ALA A 20 3.96 -4.94 -20.23
CA ALA A 20 3.56 -4.91 -21.64
C ALA A 20 2.65 -6.08 -22.05
N ASN A 21 2.78 -7.26 -21.41
CA ASN A 21 1.94 -8.44 -21.66
C ASN A 21 0.74 -8.56 -20.72
N ALA A 22 0.70 -7.81 -19.61
CA ALA A 22 -0.50 -7.74 -18.81
C ALA A 22 -1.40 -6.66 -19.39
N ALA A 23 -2.45 -7.07 -20.10
CA ALA A 23 -3.60 -6.21 -20.30
C ALA A 23 -4.19 -5.92 -18.91
N ALA A 24 -3.71 -4.88 -18.24
CA ALA A 24 -4.31 -4.47 -16.99
C ALA A 24 -5.71 -3.95 -17.30
N ALA A 25 -6.68 -4.71 -16.82
CA ALA A 25 -8.09 -4.40 -16.87
C ALA A 25 -8.76 -4.62 -15.50
N GLY A 26 -7.96 -4.93 -14.47
CA GLY A 26 -8.45 -5.23 -13.13
C GLY A 26 -8.72 -3.95 -12.35
N LYS A 27 -9.89 -3.94 -11.72
CA LYS A 27 -10.34 -2.91 -10.79
C LYS A 27 -10.30 -3.46 -9.39
N VAL A 28 -9.73 -2.72 -8.45
CA VAL A 28 -9.85 -3.00 -7.01
C VAL A 28 -10.89 -2.06 -6.43
N ASP A 29 -11.96 -2.62 -5.86
CA ASP A 29 -12.89 -1.88 -5.01
C ASP A 29 -12.46 -2.03 -3.54
N LEU A 30 -12.17 -0.91 -2.89
CA LEU A 30 -11.77 -0.88 -1.49
C LEU A 30 -12.86 -1.40 -0.55
N LYS A 31 -14.13 -1.39 -0.96
CA LYS A 31 -15.23 -1.98 -0.18
C LYS A 31 -15.12 -3.50 -0.10
N ASP A 32 -14.60 -4.13 -1.14
CA ASP A 32 -14.48 -5.60 -1.21
C ASP A 32 -13.35 -6.12 -0.32
N LEU A 33 -12.36 -5.26 -0.02
CA LEU A 33 -11.25 -5.58 0.86
C LEU A 33 -11.70 -5.82 2.31
N LYS A 34 -12.81 -5.18 2.73
CA LYS A 34 -13.29 -5.14 4.13
C LYS A 34 -12.23 -4.57 5.08
N PHE A 35 -12.50 -4.52 6.38
CA PHE A 35 -11.48 -4.25 7.40
C PHE A 35 -10.97 -5.56 7.96
N VAL A 36 -9.93 -6.12 7.31
CA VAL A 36 -9.28 -7.34 7.78
C VAL A 36 -8.15 -6.94 8.72
N LEU A 37 -8.46 -7.00 10.01
CA LEU A 37 -7.49 -6.71 11.07
C LEU A 37 -6.34 -7.71 11.03
N TRP A 38 -5.15 -7.19 11.30
CA TRP A 38 -3.95 -7.99 11.41
C TRP A 38 -4.06 -9.04 12.53
N GLY A 39 -3.86 -10.31 12.18
CA GLY A 39 -3.62 -11.42 13.10
C GLY A 39 -2.29 -12.10 12.78
N ALA A 40 -1.67 -12.76 13.77
CA ALA A 40 -0.55 -13.65 13.49
C ALA A 40 -1.00 -14.79 12.56
N HIS A 41 -0.11 -15.27 11.69
CA HIS A 41 -0.30 -16.58 11.06
C HIS A 41 -0.56 -17.61 12.17
N LYS A 42 -1.49 -18.54 11.95
CA LYS A 42 -1.64 -19.68 12.86
C LYS A 42 -0.29 -20.38 12.98
N ASP A 43 0.03 -20.85 14.19
CA ASP A 43 1.24 -21.63 14.44
C ASP A 43 1.33 -22.74 13.39
N PRO A 44 2.42 -22.79 12.59
CA PRO A 44 2.59 -23.83 11.58
C PRO A 44 2.64 -25.25 12.18
N ASN A 45 2.81 -25.38 13.50
CA ASN A 45 2.76 -26.63 14.25
C ASN A 45 1.41 -26.91 14.91
N ALA A 46 0.45 -25.98 14.84
CA ALA A 46 -0.92 -26.26 15.28
C ALA A 46 -1.59 -27.20 14.28
N SER A 47 -2.37 -28.17 14.78
CA SER A 47 -3.03 -29.22 13.98
C SER A 47 -4.07 -28.71 12.97
N ALA A 48 -4.27 -27.39 12.86
CA ALA A 48 -5.15 -26.76 11.89
C ALA A 48 -4.38 -26.43 10.61
N VAL A 49 -4.93 -26.86 9.47
CA VAL A 49 -4.44 -26.55 8.11
C VAL A 49 -4.11 -25.05 8.00
N SER A 50 -2.92 -24.74 7.48
CA SER A 50 -2.42 -23.39 7.23
C SER A 50 -3.48 -22.50 6.57
N GLY A 51 -4.09 -21.62 7.36
CA GLY A 51 -5.04 -20.63 6.87
C GLY A 51 -4.35 -19.29 6.67
N CYS A 52 -4.60 -18.62 5.54
CA CYS A 52 -4.24 -17.22 5.40
C CYS A 52 -4.98 -16.42 6.48
N PRO A 53 -4.28 -15.72 7.40
CA PRO A 53 -4.94 -14.92 8.44
C PRO A 53 -5.78 -13.78 7.84
N LEU A 54 -5.55 -13.46 6.57
CA LEU A 54 -6.27 -12.43 5.82
C LEU A 54 -7.54 -12.96 5.13
N GLY A 55 -7.82 -14.26 5.22
CA GLY A 55 -8.93 -14.90 4.52
C GLY A 55 -8.72 -14.98 3.00
N THR A 56 -9.82 -15.15 2.27
CA THR A 56 -9.83 -15.10 0.80
C THR A 56 -9.71 -13.64 0.35
N LEU A 57 -8.65 -13.35 -0.41
CA LEU A 57 -8.42 -12.04 -1.00
C LEU A 57 -9.13 -11.94 -2.37
N PRO A 58 -9.54 -10.74 -2.81
CA PRO A 58 -10.03 -10.53 -4.17
C PRO A 58 -8.96 -10.86 -5.23
N ASP A 59 -9.38 -11.27 -6.44
CA ASP A 59 -8.49 -11.77 -7.52
C ASP A 59 -7.39 -10.78 -7.98
N GLY A 60 -7.54 -9.49 -7.68
CA GLY A 60 -6.54 -8.45 -7.97
C GLY A 60 -5.60 -8.10 -6.80
N VAL A 61 -5.73 -8.77 -5.66
CA VAL A 61 -5.07 -8.39 -4.40
C VAL A 61 -4.18 -9.53 -3.92
N PHE A 62 -2.89 -9.26 -3.83
CA PHE A 62 -1.90 -10.19 -3.29
C PHE A 62 -1.83 -10.14 -1.76
N LEU A 63 -1.98 -8.94 -1.19
CA LEU A 63 -1.96 -8.74 0.26
C LEU A 63 -2.87 -7.59 0.66
N HIS A 64 -3.59 -7.73 1.77
CA HIS A 64 -4.38 -6.66 2.36
C HIS A 64 -4.32 -6.76 3.89
N LYS A 65 -3.90 -5.69 4.55
CA LYS A 65 -3.77 -5.62 6.02
C LYS A 65 -4.33 -4.31 6.53
N THR A 66 -5.11 -4.35 7.61
CA THR A 66 -5.47 -3.17 8.39
C THR A 66 -4.88 -3.21 9.81
N VAL A 67 -4.35 -2.08 10.25
CA VAL A 67 -3.94 -1.80 11.63
C VAL A 67 -4.84 -0.70 12.18
N ASP A 68 -5.44 -0.93 13.33
CA ASP A 68 -6.09 0.12 14.12
C ASP A 68 -5.09 0.76 15.07
N HIS A 69 -5.10 2.09 15.14
CA HIS A 69 -4.37 2.85 16.12
C HIS A 69 -5.22 4.03 16.58
N ASN A 70 -5.69 3.98 17.83
CA ASN A 70 -6.55 5.00 18.43
C ASN A 70 -7.80 5.32 17.59
N GLY A 71 -8.39 4.30 16.94
CA GLY A 71 -9.58 4.46 16.10
C GLY A 71 -9.30 5.05 14.70
N HIS A 72 -8.03 5.31 14.36
CA HIS A 72 -7.61 5.53 12.98
C HIS A 72 -7.09 4.24 12.38
N HIS A 73 -7.41 4.00 11.11
CA HIS A 73 -7.02 2.80 10.39
C HIS A 73 -5.89 3.11 9.40
N TYR A 74 -4.84 2.30 9.46
CA TYR A 74 -3.84 2.17 8.41
C TYR A 74 -4.12 0.89 7.65
N THR A 75 -4.49 1.01 6.38
CA THR A 75 -4.75 -0.13 5.49
C THR A 75 -3.69 -0.18 4.40
N TRP A 76 -2.98 -1.29 4.30
CA TRP A 76 -2.02 -1.58 3.24
C TRP A 76 -2.61 -2.60 2.28
N VAL A 77 -2.52 -2.34 0.98
CA VAL A 77 -3.01 -3.19 -0.10
C VAL A 77 -1.91 -3.37 -1.14
N LYS A 78 -1.41 -4.60 -1.27
CA LYS A 78 -0.51 -4.99 -2.34
C LYS A 78 -1.33 -5.62 -3.47
N PRO A 79 -1.44 -4.98 -4.64
CA PRO A 79 -2.10 -5.59 -5.79
C PRO A 79 -1.28 -6.76 -6.33
N VAL A 80 -1.93 -7.67 -7.07
CA VAL A 80 -1.22 -8.61 -7.91
C VAL A 80 -0.55 -7.82 -9.04
N HIS A 81 0.78 -7.91 -9.12
CA HIS A 81 1.56 -7.16 -10.11
C HIS A 81 1.04 -7.42 -11.53
N GLY A 82 0.82 -6.36 -12.29
CA GLY A 82 0.33 -6.44 -13.66
C GLY A 82 -1.19 -6.47 -13.81
N LEU A 83 -1.97 -6.66 -12.74
CA LEU A 83 -3.42 -6.88 -12.90
C LEU A 83 -4.28 -5.66 -12.62
N VAL A 84 -3.80 -4.67 -11.87
CA VAL A 84 -4.63 -3.56 -11.37
C VAL A 84 -4.21 -2.24 -12.00
N ASN A 85 -5.15 -1.56 -12.67
CA ASN A 85 -4.97 -0.20 -13.19
C ASN A 85 -6.07 0.78 -12.76
N GLU A 86 -7.01 0.32 -11.94
CA GLU A 86 -8.09 1.16 -11.41
C GLU A 86 -8.35 0.83 -9.94
N VAL A 87 -8.51 1.88 -9.12
CA VAL A 87 -8.91 1.79 -7.72
C VAL A 87 -10.15 2.64 -7.52
N VAL A 88 -11.18 2.04 -6.92
CA VAL A 88 -12.44 2.70 -6.58
C VAL A 88 -12.84 2.39 -5.14
N CYS A 89 -13.75 3.17 -4.58
CA CYS A 89 -14.44 2.85 -3.33
C CYS A 89 -15.94 2.91 -3.57
N GLY A 90 -16.55 1.77 -3.89
CA GLY A 90 -17.89 1.70 -4.49
C GLY A 90 -17.96 2.56 -5.75
N ASN A 91 -18.82 3.59 -5.73
CA ASN A 91 -19.03 4.47 -6.87
C ASN A 91 -18.03 5.64 -6.95
N ARG A 92 -17.06 5.72 -6.03
CA ARG A 92 -16.08 6.81 -5.98
C ARG A 92 -14.78 6.39 -6.67
N ALA A 93 -14.33 7.17 -7.64
CA ALA A 93 -13.01 7.00 -8.22
C ALA A 93 -11.93 7.42 -7.20
N VAL A 94 -10.93 6.56 -6.98
CA VAL A 94 -9.76 6.87 -6.16
C VAL A 94 -8.57 7.14 -7.06
N TRP A 95 -8.31 6.24 -8.01
CA TRP A 95 -7.24 6.38 -9.00
C TRP A 95 -7.53 5.53 -10.24
N LYS A 96 -7.08 6.01 -11.39
CA LYS A 96 -7.07 5.25 -12.65
C LYS A 96 -5.78 5.56 -13.38
N GLY A 97 -5.01 4.51 -13.67
CA GLY A 97 -3.78 4.63 -14.43
C GLY A 97 -4.05 4.98 -15.89
N ALA A 98 -3.09 5.69 -16.50
CA ALA A 98 -3.04 5.81 -17.96
C ALA A 98 -2.73 4.44 -18.61
N ALA A 99 -2.80 4.40 -19.95
CA ALA A 99 -2.46 3.19 -20.69
C ALA A 99 -1.03 2.71 -20.36
N GLY A 100 -0.90 1.44 -19.96
CA GLY A 100 0.37 0.86 -19.53
C GLY A 100 0.79 1.20 -18.09
N GLU A 101 -0.04 1.91 -17.33
CA GLU A 101 0.22 2.16 -15.91
C GLU A 101 -0.46 1.14 -15.01
N LEU A 102 0.23 0.76 -13.93
CA LEU A 102 -0.18 -0.34 -13.05
C LEU A 102 -0.01 0.05 -11.60
N LEU A 103 -0.98 -0.28 -10.76
CA LEU A 103 -0.84 -0.14 -9.32
C LEU A 103 0.22 -1.12 -8.81
N LEU A 104 1.14 -0.62 -7.99
CA LEU A 104 2.19 -1.39 -7.34
C LEU A 104 1.97 -1.48 -5.84
N ASP A 105 1.45 -0.42 -5.23
CA ASP A 105 1.19 -0.37 -3.80
C ASP A 105 0.11 0.67 -3.48
N LEU A 106 -0.64 0.44 -2.41
CA LEU A 106 -1.70 1.33 -1.95
C LEU A 106 -1.80 1.32 -0.43
N HIS A 107 -1.81 2.52 0.14
CA HIS A 107 -1.90 2.77 1.55
C HIS A 107 -3.03 3.75 1.83
N PHE A 108 -3.94 3.37 2.72
CA PHE A 108 -5.03 4.19 3.23
C PHE A 108 -4.78 4.52 4.69
N PHE A 109 -5.06 5.77 5.05
CA PHE A 109 -4.90 6.30 6.40
C PHE A 109 -6.16 7.08 6.79
N GLY A 110 -6.69 6.83 7.98
CA GLY A 110 -7.78 7.63 8.55
C GLY A 110 -8.98 6.80 8.99
N LYS A 111 -10.16 7.42 9.02
CA LYS A 111 -11.42 6.81 9.45
C LYS A 111 -12.61 7.46 8.74
N THR A 112 -13.75 6.79 8.73
CA THR A 112 -14.92 7.16 7.90
C THR A 112 -15.56 8.49 8.25
N ASP A 113 -15.35 8.99 9.47
CA ASP A 113 -15.89 10.25 9.99
C ASP A 113 -14.85 11.38 10.05
N ALA A 114 -13.72 11.24 9.36
CA ALA A 114 -12.63 12.22 9.30
C ALA A 114 -12.04 12.34 7.90
N ASP A 115 -11.05 13.22 7.74
CA ASP A 115 -10.23 13.26 6.54
C ASP A 115 -9.46 11.95 6.39
N MET A 116 -9.36 11.49 5.14
CA MET A 116 -8.64 10.27 4.78
C MET A 116 -7.51 10.60 3.82
N PHE A 117 -6.45 9.81 3.89
CA PHE A 117 -5.25 10.01 3.09
C PHE A 117 -4.90 8.74 2.36
N VAL A 118 -4.50 8.88 1.10
CA VAL A 118 -4.11 7.78 0.24
C VAL A 118 -2.72 8.02 -0.29
N HIS A 119 -1.82 7.09 -0.04
CA HIS A 119 -0.58 6.99 -0.80
C HIS A 119 -0.71 5.81 -1.76
N LEU A 120 -0.43 6.05 -3.03
CA LEU A 120 -0.38 5.00 -4.05
C LEU A 120 0.96 5.02 -4.77
N GLU A 121 1.44 3.86 -5.15
CA GLU A 121 2.57 3.67 -6.06
C GLU A 121 2.06 3.05 -7.33
N HIS A 122 2.47 3.60 -8.47
CA HIS A 122 2.17 3.00 -9.76
C HIS A 122 3.41 2.92 -10.63
N LEU A 123 3.49 1.86 -11.42
CA LEU A 123 4.43 1.75 -12.52
C LEU A 123 3.90 2.62 -13.66
N THR A 124 4.73 3.54 -14.12
CA THR A 124 4.44 4.36 -15.30
C THR A 124 4.68 3.54 -16.58
N ALA A 125 4.09 3.97 -17.69
CA ALA A 125 4.33 3.36 -19.00
C ALA A 125 5.82 3.37 -19.43
N LEU A 126 6.62 4.28 -18.87
CA LEU A 126 8.06 4.37 -19.11
C LEU A 126 8.90 3.45 -18.19
N GLY A 127 8.25 2.65 -17.35
CA GLY A 127 8.90 1.72 -16.42
C GLY A 127 9.42 2.36 -15.13
N GLY A 128 9.19 3.65 -14.91
CA GLY A 128 9.48 4.32 -13.63
C GLY A 128 8.39 4.10 -12.60
N VAL A 129 8.73 4.19 -11.31
CA VAL A 129 7.74 4.19 -10.21
C VAL A 129 7.37 5.64 -9.88
N ALA A 130 6.08 5.93 -9.81
CA ALA A 130 5.55 7.22 -9.42
C ALA A 130 4.64 7.07 -8.19
N HIS A 131 4.67 8.11 -7.33
CA HIS A 131 3.94 8.13 -6.07
C HIS A 131 2.84 9.19 -6.15
N GLY A 132 1.62 8.81 -5.80
CA GLY A 132 0.48 9.71 -5.62
C GLY A 132 0.17 9.88 -4.15
N PHE A 133 0.01 11.11 -3.69
CA PHE A 133 -0.38 11.44 -2.32
C PHE A 133 -1.68 12.22 -2.37
N LEU A 134 -2.77 11.65 -1.87
CA LEU A 134 -4.11 12.20 -2.00
C LEU A 134 -4.72 12.45 -0.62
N LYS A 135 -5.44 13.56 -0.49
CA LYS A 135 -6.30 13.87 0.64
C LYS A 135 -7.75 13.85 0.21
N PHE A 136 -8.57 13.07 0.92
CA PHE A 136 -10.01 13.03 0.79
C PHE A 136 -10.61 13.72 2.01
N ALA A 137 -11.07 14.95 1.85
CA ALA A 137 -11.70 15.68 2.95
C ALA A 137 -13.03 15.03 3.30
N LYS A 138 -13.37 14.94 4.60
CA LYS A 138 -14.60 14.31 5.11
C LYS A 138 -15.86 14.72 4.33
N ASN A 139 -15.95 16.01 3.98
CA ASN A 139 -17.11 16.61 3.33
C ASN A 139 -16.97 16.74 1.80
N ALA A 140 -15.91 16.20 1.19
CA ALA A 140 -15.62 16.31 -0.24
C ALA A 140 -14.88 15.07 -0.78
N LEU A 141 -15.38 13.87 -0.46
CA LEU A 141 -14.77 12.59 -0.82
C LEU A 141 -14.74 12.31 -2.34
N ASP A 142 -15.46 13.07 -3.15
CA ASP A 142 -15.48 12.99 -4.62
C ASP A 142 -14.39 13.86 -5.28
N LYS A 143 -13.69 14.69 -4.51
CA LYS A 143 -12.70 15.65 -5.02
C LYS A 143 -11.39 15.51 -4.24
N PRO A 144 -10.59 14.45 -4.48
CA PRO A 144 -9.31 14.30 -3.83
C PRO A 144 -8.38 15.47 -4.17
N VAL A 145 -7.68 15.96 -3.15
CA VAL A 145 -6.63 16.97 -3.30
C VAL A 145 -5.29 16.24 -3.41
N VAL A 146 -4.55 16.50 -4.48
CA VAL A 146 -3.17 16.00 -4.61
C VAL A 146 -2.25 16.80 -3.70
N LEU A 147 -1.49 16.10 -2.87
CA LEU A 147 -0.48 16.64 -1.97
C LEU A 147 0.93 16.31 -2.49
N GLY A 148 1.92 17.04 -2.01
CA GLY A 148 3.31 16.60 -2.05
C GLY A 148 3.64 15.66 -0.89
N LEU A 149 4.78 14.96 -0.97
CA LEU A 149 5.25 14.04 0.08
C LEU A 149 5.30 14.70 1.46
N ALA A 150 5.96 15.84 1.59
CA ALA A 150 6.13 16.53 2.88
C ALA A 150 4.80 16.90 3.57
N PRO A 151 3.84 17.60 2.91
CA PRO A 151 2.54 17.89 3.53
C PRO A 151 1.73 16.61 3.80
N PHE A 152 1.81 15.58 2.95
CA PHE A 152 1.14 14.31 3.20
C PHE A 152 1.66 13.62 4.47
N VAL A 153 2.98 13.50 4.62
CA VAL A 153 3.63 12.88 5.78
C VAL A 153 3.27 13.63 7.06
N LYS A 154 3.24 14.96 7.04
CA LYS A 154 2.83 15.77 8.19
C LYS A 154 1.41 15.44 8.64
N GLU A 155 0.47 15.36 7.71
CA GLU A 155 -0.93 15.08 8.03
C GLU A 155 -1.11 13.64 8.54
N VAL A 156 -0.46 12.65 7.91
CA VAL A 156 -0.50 11.26 8.37
C VAL A 156 0.15 11.10 9.75
N ALA A 157 1.27 11.78 10.01
CA ALA A 157 1.93 11.79 11.32
C ALA A 157 1.04 12.40 12.43
N ALA A 158 0.12 13.31 12.08
CA ALA A 158 -0.86 13.84 13.03
C ALA A 158 -1.95 12.81 13.38
N LEU A 159 -2.23 11.84 12.49
CA LEU A 159 -3.17 10.74 12.74
C LEU A 159 -2.51 9.58 13.50
N PHE A 160 -1.26 9.28 13.16
CA PHE A 160 -0.51 8.15 13.69
C PHE A 160 0.71 8.66 14.45
N ALA A 161 0.57 8.79 15.78
CA ALA A 161 1.67 9.20 16.64
C ALA A 161 2.86 8.24 16.56
N LYS A 162 4.02 8.63 17.09
CA LYS A 162 5.27 7.86 17.01
C LYS A 162 5.13 6.41 17.48
N GLU A 163 4.21 6.14 18.42
CA GLU A 163 3.90 4.81 18.96
C GLU A 163 3.36 3.86 17.89
N PHE A 164 2.70 4.37 16.85
CA PHE A 164 2.25 3.58 15.70
C PHE A 164 3.40 2.84 15.05
N LEU A 165 4.58 3.46 14.93
CA LEU A 165 5.76 2.82 14.32
C LEU A 165 6.28 1.64 15.14
N GLY A 166 5.89 1.52 16.41
CA GLY A 166 6.17 0.35 17.24
C GLY A 166 5.26 -0.85 16.98
N VAL A 167 4.24 -0.73 16.10
CA VAL A 167 3.35 -1.85 15.78
C VAL A 167 4.14 -2.95 15.07
N LYS A 168 4.14 -4.13 15.69
CA LYS A 168 4.86 -5.30 15.15
C LYS A 168 4.37 -5.65 13.75
N ARG A 169 5.32 -6.01 12.87
CA ARG A 169 5.08 -6.47 11.50
C ARG A 169 4.36 -5.42 10.65
N LEU A 170 4.52 -4.13 10.95
CA LEU A 170 4.20 -3.09 9.98
C LEU A 170 4.97 -3.37 8.68
N PRO A 171 4.35 -3.14 7.51
CA PRO A 171 4.99 -3.43 6.26
C PRO A 171 6.17 -2.50 6.02
N ALA A 172 7.35 -3.07 5.78
CA ALA A 172 8.53 -2.30 5.47
C ALA A 172 8.32 -1.58 4.13
N HIS A 173 8.01 -0.29 4.18
CA HIS A 173 7.68 0.54 3.03
C HIS A 173 8.34 1.91 3.18
N GLU A 174 8.69 2.56 2.06
CA GLU A 174 9.34 3.86 2.02
C GLU A 174 8.58 4.93 2.83
N LEU A 175 7.24 4.92 2.77
CA LEU A 175 6.41 5.88 3.50
C LEU A 175 6.56 5.76 5.02
N LEU A 176 6.75 4.55 5.56
CA LEU A 176 7.00 4.38 7.00
C LEU A 176 8.37 4.94 7.40
N HIS A 177 9.37 4.88 6.51
CA HIS A 177 10.65 5.55 6.75
C HIS A 177 10.47 7.08 6.83
N HIS A 178 9.70 7.66 5.90
CA HIS A 178 9.41 9.10 5.92
C HIS A 178 8.67 9.52 7.20
N LEU A 179 7.71 8.71 7.67
CA LEU A 179 7.04 8.93 8.96
C LEU A 179 8.02 8.84 10.13
N ALA A 180 8.90 7.84 10.17
CA ALA A 180 9.92 7.70 11.22
C ALA A 180 10.88 8.89 11.28
N PHE A 181 11.28 9.42 10.12
CA PHE A 181 12.06 10.66 10.04
C PHE A 181 11.27 11.87 10.54
N HIS A 182 9.99 12.01 10.16
CA HIS A 182 9.15 13.11 10.61
C HIS A 182 8.97 13.13 12.13
N HIS A 183 8.84 11.95 12.76
CA HIS A 183 8.76 11.81 14.21
C HIS A 183 10.12 11.95 14.94
N GLY A 184 11.21 12.22 14.22
CA GLY A 184 12.54 12.40 14.80
C GLY A 184 13.19 11.11 15.30
N LEU A 185 12.70 9.95 14.88
CA LEU A 185 13.20 8.66 15.35
C LEU A 185 14.33 8.10 14.47
N GLY A 186 14.44 8.57 13.23
CA GLY A 186 15.41 8.11 12.24
C GLY A 186 15.19 6.64 11.81
N LEU A 187 16.16 6.07 11.08
CA LEU A 187 16.06 4.72 10.49
C LEU A 187 16.01 3.57 11.52
N LYS A 188 16.46 3.80 12.75
CA LYS A 188 16.57 2.75 13.80
C LYS A 188 15.25 2.40 14.48
N ALA A 189 14.18 3.12 14.15
CA ALA A 189 12.89 3.00 14.86
C ALA A 189 11.83 2.18 14.11
N LEU A 190 12.15 1.69 12.92
CA LEU A 190 11.26 0.76 12.25
C LEU A 190 11.37 -0.62 12.90
N PRO A 191 10.25 -1.36 13.03
CA PRO A 191 10.29 -2.70 13.57
C PRO A 191 11.20 -3.53 12.68
N ASP A 192 12.20 -4.19 13.28
CA ASP A 192 13.05 -5.13 12.56
C ASP A 192 12.16 -6.06 11.75
N ALA A 193 12.35 -6.07 10.43
CA ALA A 193 11.68 -7.00 9.52
C ALA A 193 11.95 -8.49 9.91
N ALA A 194 12.86 -8.72 10.86
CA ALA A 194 13.28 -10.00 11.40
C ALA A 194 12.63 -10.40 12.74
N ALA A 195 11.74 -9.61 13.34
CA ALA A 195 11.02 -10.04 14.55
C ALA A 195 9.90 -11.03 14.16
N SER A 196 10.27 -12.30 14.20
CA SER A 196 9.57 -13.53 13.81
C SER A 196 8.15 -13.73 14.35
#